data_AF-A0A9E1QXZ3-F1
#
_entry.id   AF-A0A9E1QXZ3-F1
#
_cell.length_a   1.000
_cell.length_b   1.000
_cell.length_c   1.000
_cell.angle_alpha   90.00
_cell.angle_beta   90.00
_cell.angle_gamma   90.00
#
_symmetry.space_group_name_H-M   'P 1'
#
loop_
_entity.id
_entity.type
_entity.pdbx_description
1 polymer ?
#
loop_
_entity_poly.entity_id
_entity_poly.type
_entity_poly.pdbx_seq_one_letter_code
_entity_poly.pdbx_strand_id
1 'polypeptide(L)' 'MRSKEEYNEEDLARINEVVNSGIHSIERKPFRFRLLFWWWVVVGVLGGISWISAKLVGVV' A
#
# COMPACT_ATOMS: atom_id res chain seq x y z
N MET A 1 -1.98 16.82 -19.01
CA MET A 1 -0.91 17.11 -18.05
C MET A 1 0.21 17.74 -18.85
N ARG A 2 0.66 18.94 -18.50
CA ARG A 2 1.67 19.73 -19.23
C ARG A 2 3.01 18.97 -19.29
N SER A 3 3.77 19.04 -20.39
CA SER A 3 5.04 18.31 -20.52
C SER A 3 6.13 18.95 -19.65
N LYS A 4 7.13 18.18 -19.21
CA LYS A 4 8.23 18.69 -18.35
C LYS A 4 9.03 19.81 -19.03
N GLU A 5 9.18 19.74 -20.34
CA GLU A 5 9.90 20.73 -21.16
C GLU A 5 9.20 22.09 -21.20
N GLU A 6 7.92 22.13 -20.86
CA GLU A 6 7.13 23.33 -20.96
C GLU A 6 7.31 24.24 -19.74
N TYR A 7 7.80 23.75 -18.59
CA TYR A 7 7.98 24.58 -17.38
C TYR A 7 9.25 25.42 -17.46
N ASN A 8 9.13 26.71 -17.12
CA ASN A 8 10.29 27.57 -16.91
C ASN A 8 11.07 27.11 -15.65
N GLU A 9 12.35 27.47 -15.53
CA GLU A 9 13.17 27.12 -14.36
C GLU A 9 12.57 27.63 -13.05
N GLU A 10 11.95 28.81 -13.09
CA GLU A 10 11.26 29.44 -11.96
C GLU A 10 10.00 28.64 -11.53
N ASP A 11 9.26 28.12 -12.51
CA ASP A 11 8.10 27.26 -12.26
C ASP A 11 8.55 25.94 -11.64
N LEU A 12 9.65 25.36 -12.14
CA LEU A 12 10.24 24.15 -11.59
C LEU A 12 10.72 24.34 -10.15
N ALA A 13 11.31 25.50 -9.84
CA ALA A 13 11.75 25.84 -8.48
C ALA A 13 10.54 25.91 -7.51
N ARG A 14 9.48 26.62 -7.91
CA ARG A 14 8.25 26.74 -7.11
C ARG A 14 7.56 25.39 -6.92
N ILE A 15 7.52 24.54 -7.96
CA ILE A 15 6.95 23.18 -7.86
C ILE A 15 7.76 22.34 -6.87
N ASN A 16 9.09 22.36 -6.96
CA ASN A 16 9.94 21.59 -6.04
C ASN A 16 9.80 22.05 -4.59
N GLU A 17 9.70 23.36 -4.36
CA GLU A 17 9.45 23.92 -3.04
C GLU A 17 8.11 23.40 -2.48
N VAL A 18 7.03 23.44 -3.26
CA VAL A 18 5.71 22.97 -2.81
C VAL A 18 5.67 21.45 -2.60
N VAL A 19 6.25 20.66 -3.50
CA VAL A 19 6.22 19.19 -3.45
C VAL A 19 7.03 18.65 -2.28
N ASN A 20 8.18 19.27 -1.97
CA ASN A 20 9.09 18.79 -0.93
C ASN A 20 8.91 19.50 0.42
N SER A 21 8.00 20.48 0.53
CA SER A 21 7.72 21.18 1.80
C SER A 21 6.52 20.59 2.55
N GLY A 22 6.35 21.01 3.80
CA GLY A 22 5.16 20.70 4.61
C GLY A 22 4.99 19.21 4.93
N ILE A 23 3.84 18.64 4.58
CA ILE A 23 3.44 17.26 4.95
C ILE A 23 4.26 16.18 4.20
N HIS A 24 4.90 16.57 3.10
CA HIS A 24 5.73 15.69 2.28
C HIS A 24 7.21 15.66 2.71
N SER A 25 7.62 16.53 3.65
CA SER A 25 9.00 16.56 4.18
C SER A 25 9.27 15.49 5.24
N ILE A 26 8.21 14.85 5.76
CA ILE A 26 8.34 13.78 6.75
C ILE A 26 8.72 12.49 6.04
N GLU A 27 9.88 11.92 6.39
CA GLU A 27 10.32 10.62 5.90
C GLU A 27 9.34 9.53 6.34
N ARG A 28 8.61 8.97 5.36
CA ARG A 28 7.64 7.91 5.62
C ARG A 28 8.30 6.57 5.47
N LYS A 29 8.19 5.75 6.51
CA LYS A 29 8.60 4.35 6.43
C LYS A 29 7.80 3.66 5.31
N PRO A 30 8.45 2.90 4.41
CA PRO A 30 7.76 2.20 3.34
C PRO A 30 6.73 1.22 3.92
N PHE A 31 5.66 0.97 3.15
CA PHE A 31 4.62 0.04 3.56
C PHE A 31 5.23 -1.35 3.80
N ARG A 32 4.96 -1.91 4.99
CA ARG A 32 5.49 -3.21 5.40
C ARG A 32 4.55 -4.31 4.89
N PHE A 33 4.82 -4.85 3.71
CA PHE A 33 4.08 -5.99 3.15
C PHE A 33 4.00 -7.21 4.08
N ARG A 34 4.91 -7.31 5.05
CA ARG A 34 4.86 -8.31 6.12
C ARG A 34 3.52 -8.34 6.86
N LEU A 35 2.89 -7.19 7.11
CA LEU A 35 1.62 -7.14 7.82
C LEU A 35 0.47 -7.71 6.97
N LEU A 36 0.45 -7.38 5.68
CA LEU A 36 -0.51 -7.91 4.72
C LEU A 36 -0.36 -9.44 4.57
N PHE A 37 0.87 -9.93 4.52
CA PHE A 37 1.15 -11.36 4.47
C PHE A 37 0.59 -12.09 5.71
N TRP A 38 0.85 -11.58 6.91
CA TRP A 38 0.32 -12.18 8.14
C TRP A 38 -1.20 -12.20 8.19
N TRP A 39 -1.85 -11.14 7.69
CA TRP A 39 -3.31 -11.11 7.59
C TRP A 39 -3.84 -12.24 6.72
N TRP A 40 -3.24 -12.47 5.54
CA TRP A 40 -3.60 -13.59 4.66
C TRP A 40 -3.35 -14.95 5.29
N VAL A 41 -2.28 -15.11 6.07
CA VAL A 41 -2.02 -16.35 6.81
C VAL A 41 -3.14 -16.64 7.80
N VAL A 42 -3.56 -15.65 8.60
CA VAL A 42 -4.65 -15.82 9.57
C VAL A 42 -5.96 -16.20 8.87
N VAL A 43 -6.31 -15.49 7.80
CA VAL A 43 -7.52 -15.78 7.01
C VAL A 43 -7.45 -17.18 6.39
N GLY A 44 -6.31 -17.56 5.81
CA GLY A 44 -6.11 -18.88 5.21
C GLY A 44 -6.20 -20.01 6.22
N VAL A 45 -5.65 -19.84 7.42
CA VAL A 45 -5.74 -20.83 8.51
C VAL A 45 -7.20 -20.99 8.96
N LEU A 46 -7.91 -19.89 9.21
CA LEU A 46 -9.32 -19.96 9.61
C LEU A 46 -10.20 -20.58 8.51
N GLY A 47 -9.95 -20.24 7.25
CA GLY A 47 -10.63 -20.85 6.10
C GLY A 47 -10.35 -22.35 6.00
N GLY A 48 -9.09 -22.76 6.19
CA GLY A 48 -8.69 -24.16 6.19
C GLY A 48 -9.35 -24.97 7.31
N ILE A 49 -9.38 -24.43 8.53
CA ILE A 49 -10.08 -25.07 9.66
C ILE A 49 -11.56 -25.21 9.36
N SER A 50 -12.22 -24.15 8.89
CA SER A 50 -13.64 -24.16 8.51
C SER A 50 -13.95 -25.23 7.46
N TRP A 51 -13.11 -25.33 6.43
CA TRP A 51 -13.29 -26.33 5.36
C TRP A 51 -13.11 -27.77 5.87
N ILE A 52 -12.11 -28.01 6.72
CA ILE A 52 -11.91 -29.33 7.34
C ILE A 52 -13.12 -29.69 8.20
N SER A 53 -13.63 -28.77 9.01
CA SER A 53 -14.84 -29.00 9.81
C SER A 53 -16.06 -29.30 8.94
N ALA A 54 -16.26 -28.57 7.83
CA ALA A 54 -17.35 -28.84 6.89
C ALA A 54 -17.26 -30.24 6.28
N LYS A 55 -16.05 -30.68 5.93
CA LYS A 55 -15.79 -32.03 5.41
C LYS A 55 -16.07 -33.13 6.44
N LEU A 56 -15.73 -32.90 7.72
CA LEU A 56 -16.00 -33.85 8.80
C LEU A 56 -17.50 -34.04 9.09
N VAL A 57 -18.29 -32.99 8.87
CA VAL A 57 -19.76 -33.01 9.05
C VAL A 57 -20.49 -33.44 7.77
N GLY A 58 -19.78 -33.65 6.66
CA GLY A 58 -20.35 -34.12 5.38
C GLY A 58 -21.14 -33.05 4.62
N VAL A 59 -20.88 -31.78 4.90
CA VAL A 59 -21.50 -30.64 4.19
C VAL A 59 -20.82 -30.38 2.83
N VAL A 60 -19.54 -30.78 2.72
CA VAL A 60 -18.69 -30.73 1.53
C VAL A 60 -18.02 -32.09 1.34
#